data_AF-A0A957Y411-F1
#
_entry.id   AF-A0A957Y411-F1
#
_cell.length_a   1.000
_cell.length_b   1.000
_cell.length_c   1.000
_cell.angle_alpha   90.00
_cell.angle_beta   90.00
_cell.angle_gamma   90.00
#
_symmetry.space_group_name_H-M   'P 1'
#
loop_
_entity.id
_entity.type
_entity.pdbx_description
1 polymer ?
#
loop_
_entity_poly.entity_id
_entity_poly.type
_entity_poly.pdbx_seq_one_letter_code
_entity_poly.pdbx_strand_id
1 'polypeptide(L)'
;MLKTGELEGDYSYSVALNASELDNGVVTPENVDEPVALSIAVRDMLLEHANALTIARFAEGAQTGDGQLYYTSYLNYFLPAASLQAMDRGIVLAREVSKVDPLTGKVVEQNVGEAAVGDTLQVKLTIVAPTNLNYLIVESPLPAGAEAIDPSLLTTSIVYQEPGLEPVDGNTDIWHWTPTSTELRDEKVVMFATDLPAGTYEYTYQMRASLPGEFQTLPAVAYQMYFPEVWGRSAGAQFTITE
;
A
#
# COMPACT_ATOMS: atom_id res chain seq x y z
N MET A 1 -32.55 9.05 -9.55
CA MET A 1 -33.53 8.58 -8.56
C MET A 1 -34.96 8.81 -9.04
N LEU A 2 -35.74 9.81 -8.60
CA LEU A 2 -37.18 9.92 -8.97
C LEU A 2 -37.48 10.01 -10.48
N LYS A 3 -36.57 10.56 -11.28
CA LYS A 3 -36.75 10.70 -12.74
C LYS A 3 -36.22 9.52 -13.57
N THR A 4 -35.50 8.59 -12.94
CA THR A 4 -34.82 7.46 -13.60
C THR A 4 -35.49 6.11 -13.28
N GLY A 5 -36.54 6.08 -12.45
CA GLY A 5 -37.24 4.85 -12.05
C GLY A 5 -36.43 3.96 -11.10
N GLU A 6 -35.28 4.41 -10.62
CA GLU A 6 -34.37 3.61 -9.76
C GLU A 6 -35.03 3.16 -8.45
N LEU A 7 -35.97 3.96 -7.93
CA LEU A 7 -36.70 3.68 -6.70
C LEU A 7 -38.02 2.91 -6.93
N GLU A 8 -38.35 2.59 -8.17
CA GLU A 8 -39.52 1.79 -8.53
C GLU A 8 -39.13 0.31 -8.61
N GLY A 9 -38.38 -0.17 -7.62
CA GLY A 9 -37.93 -1.56 -7.59
C GLY A 9 -39.12 -2.51 -7.60
N ASP A 10 -39.19 -3.40 -8.58
CA ASP A 10 -40.15 -4.52 -8.60
C ASP A 10 -39.47 -5.74 -9.24
N TYR A 11 -38.56 -6.36 -8.49
CA TYR A 11 -37.76 -7.48 -8.95
C TYR A 11 -37.32 -8.37 -7.80
N SER A 12 -36.87 -9.57 -8.13
CA SER A 12 -36.22 -10.49 -7.19
C SER A 12 -34.72 -10.54 -7.44
N TYR A 13 -33.95 -10.81 -6.39
CA TYR A 13 -32.52 -11.04 -6.49
C TYR A 13 -32.10 -12.32 -5.77
N SER A 14 -30.95 -12.85 -6.17
CA SER A 14 -30.23 -13.87 -5.41
C SER A 14 -28.73 -13.60 -5.45
N VAL A 15 -28.06 -13.95 -4.36
CA VAL A 15 -26.61 -13.88 -4.21
C VAL A 15 -26.13 -15.26 -3.81
N ALA A 16 -25.18 -15.80 -4.56
CA ALA A 16 -24.57 -17.09 -4.28
C ALA A 16 -23.04 -17.02 -4.36
N LEU A 17 -22.36 -17.78 -3.50
CA LEU A 17 -20.93 -17.98 -3.54
C LEU A 17 -20.65 -19.47 -3.76
N ASN A 18 -19.92 -19.79 -4.83
CA ASN A 18 -19.59 -21.17 -5.19
C ASN A 18 -20.84 -22.08 -5.30
N ALA A 19 -21.91 -21.55 -5.89
CA ALA A 19 -23.24 -22.17 -6.00
C ALA A 19 -23.99 -22.41 -4.68
N SER A 20 -23.43 -22.02 -3.53
CA SER A 20 -24.18 -21.94 -2.28
C SER A 20 -24.89 -20.60 -2.20
N GLU A 21 -26.21 -20.63 -2.01
CA GLU A 21 -26.99 -19.41 -1.79
C GLU A 21 -26.54 -18.74 -0.48
N LEU A 22 -26.28 -17.44 -0.56
CA LEU A 22 -25.96 -16.59 0.57
C LEU A 22 -27.16 -15.78 1.02
N ASP A 23 -27.92 -15.26 0.06
CA ASP A 23 -29.11 -14.46 0.31
C ASP A 23 -30.01 -14.40 -0.93
N ASN A 24 -31.30 -14.16 -0.73
CA ASN A 24 -32.26 -13.88 -1.78
C ASN A 24 -33.37 -12.97 -1.24
N GLY A 25 -34.05 -12.23 -2.12
CA GLY A 25 -35.10 -11.34 -1.68
C GLY A 25 -35.88 -10.69 -2.82
N VAL A 26 -36.96 -10.03 -2.43
CA VAL A 26 -37.81 -9.23 -3.32
C VAL A 26 -37.58 -7.75 -3.01
N VAL A 27 -37.30 -6.99 -4.06
CA VAL A 27 -37.17 -5.53 -4.02
C VAL A 27 -38.48 -4.92 -4.51
N THR A 28 -38.98 -4.01 -3.69
CA THR A 28 -40.22 -3.23 -3.82
C THR A 28 -39.88 -1.75 -3.69
N PRO A 29 -40.78 -0.81 -4.07
CA PRO A 29 -40.54 0.61 -3.85
C PRO A 29 -40.35 0.96 -2.36
N GLU A 30 -40.86 0.13 -1.44
CA GLU A 30 -40.77 0.33 0.00
C GLU A 30 -39.41 -0.06 0.61
N ASN A 31 -38.61 -0.91 -0.03
CA ASN A 31 -37.34 -1.41 0.51
C ASN A 31 -36.13 -1.25 -0.44
N VAL A 32 -36.31 -0.61 -1.59
CA VAL A 32 -35.26 -0.41 -2.61
C VAL A 32 -34.04 0.36 -2.11
N ASP A 33 -34.19 1.14 -1.04
CA ASP A 33 -33.12 1.90 -0.38
C ASP A 33 -32.55 1.20 0.86
N GLU A 34 -33.05 0.02 1.23
CA GLU A 34 -32.53 -0.79 2.33
C GLU A 34 -31.33 -1.63 1.87
N PRO A 35 -30.10 -1.36 2.35
CA PRO A 35 -28.92 -2.08 1.89
C PRO A 35 -28.82 -3.46 2.53
N VAL A 36 -28.47 -4.46 1.72
CA VAL A 36 -28.13 -5.81 2.16
C VAL A 36 -26.61 -5.92 2.28
N ALA A 37 -26.13 -6.26 3.47
CA ALA A 37 -24.71 -6.43 3.75
C ALA A 37 -24.38 -7.90 4.02
N LEU A 38 -23.57 -8.50 3.14
CA LEU A 38 -23.08 -9.87 3.29
C LEU A 38 -21.58 -9.85 3.56
N SER A 39 -21.13 -10.67 4.51
CA SER A 39 -19.72 -10.85 4.83
C SER A 39 -19.39 -12.33 4.95
N ILE A 40 -18.39 -12.77 4.19
CA ILE A 40 -17.88 -14.14 4.21
C ILE A 40 -16.44 -14.07 4.71
N ALA A 41 -16.09 -14.88 5.70
CA ALA A 41 -14.71 -14.96 6.14
C ALA A 41 -13.86 -15.69 5.09
N VAL A 42 -12.64 -15.21 4.82
CA VAL A 42 -11.73 -15.82 3.83
C VAL A 42 -11.47 -17.30 4.12
N ARG A 43 -11.48 -17.71 5.39
CA ARG A 43 -11.32 -19.12 5.81
C ARG A 43 -12.45 -20.04 5.32
N ASP A 44 -13.61 -19.48 5.01
CA ASP A 44 -14.79 -20.21 4.53
C ASP A 44 -14.87 -20.19 2.99
N MET A 45 -13.92 -19.52 2.32
CA MET A 45 -13.76 -19.51 0.86
C MET A 45 -12.80 -20.61 0.40
N LEU A 46 -12.83 -20.93 -0.90
CA LEU A 46 -11.87 -21.85 -1.49
C LEU A 46 -10.51 -21.14 -1.60
N LEU A 47 -9.50 -21.57 -0.85
CA LEU A 47 -8.19 -20.89 -0.80
C LEU A 47 -7.33 -21.11 -2.06
N GLU A 48 -7.39 -22.32 -2.63
CA GLU A 48 -6.55 -22.72 -3.77
C GLU A 48 -7.34 -22.79 -5.09
N HIS A 49 -8.58 -22.32 -5.09
CA HIS A 49 -9.47 -22.39 -6.25
C HIS A 49 -10.17 -21.05 -6.46
N ALA A 50 -10.60 -20.79 -7.69
CA ALA A 50 -11.40 -19.60 -7.99
C ALA A 50 -12.72 -19.66 -7.22
N ASN A 51 -13.08 -18.55 -6.57
CA ASN A 51 -14.40 -18.39 -5.95
C ASN A 51 -15.31 -17.66 -6.94
N ALA A 52 -16.50 -18.18 -7.16
CA ALA A 52 -17.50 -17.58 -8.05
C ALA A 52 -18.58 -16.88 -7.23
N LEU A 53 -18.58 -15.54 -7.23
CA LEU A 53 -19.68 -14.72 -6.73
C LEU A 53 -20.69 -14.52 -7.86
N THR A 54 -21.90 -15.05 -7.68
CA THR A 54 -23.01 -14.87 -8.62
C THR A 54 -24.06 -13.97 -7.98
N ILE A 55 -24.36 -12.86 -8.65
CA ILE A 55 -25.44 -11.94 -8.28
C ILE A 55 -26.41 -11.98 -9.46
N ALA A 56 -27.63 -12.43 -9.21
CA ALA A 56 -28.67 -12.50 -10.22
C ALA A 56 -29.83 -11.59 -9.84
N ARG A 57 -30.32 -10.86 -10.84
CA ARG A 57 -31.55 -10.08 -10.79
C ARG A 57 -32.51 -10.67 -11.81
N PHE A 58 -33.75 -10.90 -11.39
CA PHE A 58 -34.78 -11.48 -12.24
C PHE A 58 -36.16 -11.00 -11.83
N ALA A 59 -37.14 -11.16 -12.72
CA ALA A 59 -38.54 -10.94 -12.41
C ALA A 59 -39.25 -12.29 -12.41
N GLU A 60 -40.06 -12.54 -11.39
CA GLU A 60 -40.85 -13.76 -11.24
C GLU A 60 -42.33 -13.44 -11.03
N GLY A 61 -43.20 -14.32 -11.52
CA GLY A 61 -44.65 -14.19 -11.38
C GLY A 61 -45.18 -12.92 -12.05
N ALA A 62 -45.67 -11.98 -11.25
CA ALA A 62 -46.30 -10.73 -11.69
C ALA A 62 -45.38 -9.50 -11.62
N GLN A 63 -44.11 -9.69 -11.22
CA GLN A 63 -43.13 -8.59 -11.13
C GLN A 63 -42.88 -7.98 -12.51
N THR A 64 -42.81 -6.65 -12.59
CA THR A 64 -42.52 -5.94 -13.84
C THR A 64 -41.03 -6.05 -14.22
N GLY A 65 -40.16 -6.22 -13.23
CA GLY A 65 -38.72 -6.17 -13.42
C GLY A 65 -38.19 -4.75 -13.54
N ASP A 66 -38.88 -3.75 -12.98
CA ASP A 66 -38.45 -2.35 -12.94
C ASP A 66 -37.47 -2.06 -11.78
N GLY A 67 -36.80 -0.90 -11.83
CA GLY A 67 -35.75 -0.52 -10.88
C GLY A 67 -34.35 -1.06 -11.22
N GLN A 68 -33.36 -0.72 -10.40
CA GLN A 68 -31.95 -1.11 -10.59
C GLN A 68 -31.38 -1.80 -9.35
N LEU A 69 -30.54 -2.81 -9.56
CA LEU A 69 -29.75 -3.45 -8.51
C LEU A 69 -28.33 -2.87 -8.56
N TYR A 70 -27.98 -2.11 -7.53
CA TYR A 70 -26.60 -1.67 -7.30
C TYR A 70 -25.93 -2.60 -6.30
N TYR A 71 -24.69 -2.99 -6.59
CA TYR A 71 -23.90 -3.79 -5.67
C TYR A 71 -22.44 -3.33 -5.70
N THR A 72 -21.74 -3.59 -4.60
CA THR A 72 -20.29 -3.42 -4.50
C THR A 72 -19.73 -4.64 -3.80
N SER A 73 -18.71 -5.25 -4.38
CA SER A 73 -18.02 -6.41 -3.81
C SER A 73 -16.53 -6.10 -3.68
N TYR A 74 -15.97 -6.38 -2.51
CA TYR A 74 -14.53 -6.27 -2.26
C TYR A 74 -14.06 -7.46 -1.43
N LEU A 75 -12.81 -7.85 -1.62
CA LEU A 75 -12.16 -8.95 -0.89
C LEU A 75 -10.96 -8.39 -0.14
N ASN A 76 -11.00 -8.47 1.19
CA ASN A 76 -9.90 -8.08 2.06
C ASN A 76 -9.25 -9.35 2.64
N TYR A 77 -7.95 -9.51 2.42
CA TYR A 77 -7.18 -10.63 2.94
C TYR A 77 -5.75 -10.19 3.24
N PHE A 78 -5.10 -10.91 4.17
CA PHE A 78 -3.72 -10.66 4.55
C PHE A 78 -2.82 -11.72 3.94
N LEU A 79 -1.76 -11.28 3.26
CA LEU A 79 -0.70 -12.14 2.78
C LEU A 79 0.52 -12.01 3.70
N PRO A 80 1.29 -13.09 3.94
CA PRO A 80 2.57 -12.99 4.62
C PRO A 80 3.47 -11.98 3.91
N ALA A 81 4.05 -11.02 4.64
CA ALA A 81 4.81 -9.92 4.06
C ALA A 81 5.95 -10.42 3.15
N ALA A 82 6.76 -11.38 3.61
CA ALA A 82 7.85 -11.95 2.83
C ALA A 82 7.43 -12.67 1.53
N SER A 83 6.15 -13.02 1.38
CA SER A 83 5.63 -13.64 0.14
C SER A 83 5.19 -12.62 -0.92
N LEU A 84 5.10 -11.34 -0.54
CA LEU A 84 4.67 -10.29 -1.44
C LEU A 84 5.76 -9.96 -2.45
N GLN A 85 5.46 -10.25 -3.72
CA GLN A 85 6.28 -9.79 -4.84
C GLN A 85 6.05 -8.31 -5.11
N ALA A 86 7.09 -7.66 -5.65
CA ALA A 86 7.01 -6.31 -6.19
C ALA A 86 5.91 -6.24 -7.26
N MET A 87 5.21 -5.13 -7.31
CA MET A 87 4.15 -4.90 -8.29
C MET A 87 4.26 -3.47 -8.81
N ASP A 88 4.10 -3.33 -10.12
CA ASP A 88 4.06 -2.07 -10.83
C ASP A 88 2.64 -1.88 -11.39
N ARG A 89 2.01 -0.76 -11.01
CA ARG A 89 0.75 -0.24 -11.57
C ARG A 89 0.94 1.24 -11.93
N GLY A 90 2.02 1.56 -12.62
CA GLY A 90 2.38 2.93 -13.04
C GLY A 90 3.48 3.57 -12.19
N ILE A 91 4.00 2.87 -11.19
CA ILE A 91 5.17 3.26 -10.40
C ILE A 91 5.98 1.98 -10.14
N VAL A 92 7.29 1.99 -10.41
CA VAL A 92 8.19 0.93 -9.96
C VAL A 92 8.85 1.37 -8.66
N LEU A 93 8.83 0.50 -7.65
CA LEU A 93 9.43 0.77 -6.36
C LEU A 93 10.33 -0.40 -5.92
N ALA A 94 11.57 -0.10 -5.59
CA ALA A 94 12.50 -1.06 -5.00
C ALA A 94 13.03 -0.51 -3.67
N ARG A 95 13.26 -1.40 -2.70
CA ARG A 95 13.84 -1.07 -1.40
C ARG A 95 15.13 -1.84 -1.21
N GLU A 96 16.18 -1.12 -0.86
CA GLU A 96 17.48 -1.66 -0.45
C GLU A 96 17.81 -1.16 0.96
N VAL A 97 18.46 -2.02 1.75
CA VAL A 97 18.99 -1.66 3.08
C VAL A 97 20.50 -1.86 3.06
N SER A 98 21.24 -0.89 3.59
CA SER A 98 22.70 -0.90 3.65
C SER A 98 23.17 -0.57 5.07
N LYS A 99 24.29 -1.14 5.53
CA LYS A 99 24.95 -0.70 6.76
C LYS A 99 25.75 0.57 6.52
N VAL A 100 25.71 1.46 7.50
CA VAL A 100 26.41 2.74 7.50
C VAL A 100 27.37 2.78 8.67
N ASP A 101 28.58 3.26 8.41
CA ASP A 101 29.52 3.60 9.48
C ASP A 101 29.00 4.82 10.26
N PRO A 102 28.67 4.69 11.56
CA PRO A 102 28.10 5.77 12.36
C PRO A 102 29.08 6.92 12.61
N LEU A 103 30.38 6.75 12.34
CA LEU A 103 31.40 7.80 12.49
C LEU A 103 31.58 8.62 11.22
N THR A 104 31.38 8.02 10.05
CA THR A 104 31.61 8.69 8.76
C THR A 104 30.34 8.96 7.96
N GLY A 105 29.22 8.33 8.33
CA GLY A 105 27.94 8.44 7.62
C GLY A 105 27.96 7.76 6.25
N LYS A 106 28.97 6.94 5.96
CA LYS A 106 29.15 6.29 4.66
C LYS A 106 28.65 4.85 4.70
N VAL A 107 28.04 4.43 3.59
CA VAL A 107 27.68 3.03 3.37
C VAL A 107 28.95 2.18 3.38
N VAL A 108 28.95 1.13 4.19
CA VAL A 108 30.05 0.15 4.32
C VAL A 108 29.69 -1.24 3.81
N GLU A 109 28.40 -1.56 3.78
CA GLU A 109 27.90 -2.84 3.28
C GLU A 109 26.52 -2.61 2.63
N GLN A 110 26.34 -3.09 1.41
CA GLN A 110 25.09 -2.92 0.63
C GLN A 110 24.22 -4.17 0.68
N ASN A 111 22.91 -3.98 0.46
CA ASN A 111 21.93 -5.06 0.33
C ASN A 111 21.93 -6.06 1.50
N VAL A 112 21.96 -5.56 2.73
CA VAL A 112 21.95 -6.39 3.93
C VAL A 112 20.53 -6.86 4.27
N GLY A 113 20.42 -8.12 4.69
CA GLY A 113 19.20 -8.69 5.30
C GLY A 113 19.30 -8.85 6.83
N GLU A 114 20.45 -8.49 7.41
CA GLU A 114 20.72 -8.61 8.84
C GLU A 114 21.58 -7.46 9.37
N ALA A 115 21.43 -7.17 10.68
CA ALA A 115 22.23 -6.18 11.40
C ALA A 115 22.37 -6.55 12.89
N ALA A 116 23.37 -6.01 13.57
CA ALA A 116 23.49 -6.15 15.02
C ALA A 116 22.79 -4.98 15.74
N VAL A 117 22.36 -5.19 16.99
CA VAL A 117 21.84 -4.09 17.83
C VAL A 117 22.86 -2.96 17.89
N GLY A 118 22.39 -1.74 17.62
CA GLY A 118 23.19 -0.51 17.59
C GLY A 118 23.69 -0.11 16.20
N ASP A 119 23.67 -1.01 15.22
CA ASP A 119 24.03 -0.70 13.84
C ASP A 119 23.15 0.41 13.27
N THR A 120 23.77 1.30 12.49
CA THR A 120 23.06 2.29 11.67
C THR A 120 22.86 1.73 10.27
N LEU A 121 21.63 1.82 9.78
CA LEU A 121 21.22 1.34 8.47
C LEU A 121 20.71 2.50 7.64
N GLN A 122 21.05 2.52 6.35
CA GLN A 122 20.44 3.39 5.36
C GLN A 122 19.44 2.58 4.54
N VAL A 123 18.20 3.04 4.51
CA VAL A 123 17.18 2.53 3.60
C VAL A 123 17.20 3.41 2.36
N LYS A 124 17.23 2.79 1.19
CA LYS A 124 17.15 3.45 -0.11
C LYS A 124 15.93 2.92 -0.87
N LEU A 125 15.03 3.82 -1.25
CA LEU A 125 13.90 3.54 -2.11
C LEU A 125 14.19 4.08 -3.51
N THR A 126 14.28 3.18 -4.49
CA THR A 126 14.37 3.57 -5.90
C THR A 126 12.97 3.67 -6.47
N ILE A 127 12.58 4.86 -6.89
CA ILE A 127 11.28 5.20 -7.44
C ILE A 127 11.47 5.45 -8.94
N VAL A 128 10.86 4.63 -9.80
CA VAL A 128 10.77 4.92 -11.24
C VAL A 128 9.37 5.43 -11.53
N ALA A 129 9.30 6.65 -12.05
CA ALA A 129 8.10 7.34 -12.46
C ALA A 129 8.05 7.37 -14.01
N PRO A 130 7.27 6.48 -14.66
CA PRO A 130 7.14 6.49 -16.12
C PRO A 130 6.46 7.75 -16.67
N THR A 131 5.65 8.41 -15.85
CA THR A 131 4.97 9.68 -16.12
C THR A 131 5.14 10.62 -14.94
N ASN A 132 4.81 11.90 -15.11
CA ASN A 132 4.73 12.82 -13.97
C ASN A 132 3.68 12.31 -12.96
N LEU A 133 4.07 12.27 -11.69
CA LEU A 133 3.25 11.85 -10.57
C LEU A 133 2.85 13.08 -9.74
N ASN A 134 1.57 13.19 -9.41
CA ASN A 134 0.99 14.30 -8.65
C ASN A 134 0.53 13.80 -7.29
N TYR A 135 0.84 14.55 -6.23
CA TYR A 135 0.51 14.20 -4.85
C TYR A 135 0.93 12.77 -4.51
N LEU A 136 2.18 12.44 -4.84
CA LEU A 136 2.79 11.15 -4.57
C LEU A 136 3.01 11.00 -3.06
N ILE A 137 2.58 9.85 -2.55
CA ILE A 137 2.86 9.38 -1.19
C ILE A 137 3.71 8.12 -1.33
N VAL A 138 4.83 8.07 -0.61
CA VAL A 138 5.67 6.87 -0.49
C VAL A 138 5.76 6.48 0.98
N GLU A 139 5.20 5.32 1.31
CA GLU A 139 5.27 4.74 2.64
C GLU A 139 6.32 3.65 2.69
N SER A 140 7.22 3.72 3.68
CA SER A 140 8.25 2.71 3.93
C SER A 140 8.14 2.22 5.37
N PRO A 141 7.40 1.13 5.61
CA PRO A 141 7.33 0.49 6.92
C PRO A 141 8.69 0.02 7.42
N LEU A 142 8.93 0.23 8.71
CA LEU A 142 10.13 -0.22 9.40
C LEU A 142 9.99 -1.68 9.86
N PRO A 143 11.07 -2.47 9.89
CA PRO A 143 11.09 -3.71 10.66
C PRO A 143 10.81 -3.39 12.14
N ALA A 144 10.01 -4.18 12.84
CA ALA A 144 9.57 -3.84 14.20
C ALA A 144 10.70 -3.70 15.25
N GLY A 145 11.89 -4.26 14.99
CA GLY A 145 13.07 -4.08 15.84
C GLY A 145 13.96 -2.90 15.45
N ALA A 146 13.57 -2.08 14.49
CA ALA A 146 14.32 -0.92 14.02
C ALA A 146 13.52 0.38 14.20
N GLU A 147 14.22 1.48 14.42
CA GLU A 147 13.65 2.81 14.61
C GLU A 147 14.27 3.80 13.63
N ALA A 148 13.45 4.68 13.03
CA ALA A 148 13.97 5.75 12.18
C ALA A 148 14.84 6.71 13.02
N ILE A 149 15.95 7.15 12.45
CA ILE A 149 16.79 8.19 13.06
C ILE A 149 16.23 9.53 12.61
N ASP A 150 15.87 10.39 13.55
CA ASP A 150 15.40 11.76 13.30
C ASP A 150 16.56 12.77 13.49
N PRO A 151 17.13 13.33 12.41
CA PRO A 151 18.21 14.30 12.49
C PRO A 151 17.78 15.68 13.00
N SER A 152 16.47 15.96 13.09
CA SER A 152 15.96 17.25 13.59
C SER A 152 16.08 17.36 15.12
N LEU A 153 16.24 16.24 15.84
CA LEU A 153 16.42 16.23 17.28
C LEU A 153 17.81 16.74 17.66
N LEU A 154 17.89 17.64 18.64
CA LEU A 154 19.14 18.23 19.12
C LEU A 154 20.14 17.21 19.70
N THR A 155 19.67 16.01 20.03
CA THR A 155 20.48 14.91 20.59
C THR A 155 21.00 13.95 19.52
N THR A 156 20.56 14.10 18.27
CA THR A 156 21.00 13.24 17.16
C THR A 156 22.38 13.66 16.68
N SER A 157 23.24 12.68 16.37
CA SER A 157 24.59 12.95 15.85
C SER A 157 24.51 13.67 14.50
N ILE A 158 25.36 14.69 14.31
CA ILE A 158 25.50 15.45 13.06
C ILE A 158 26.00 14.60 11.87
N VAL A 159 26.49 13.39 12.14
CA VAL A 159 26.96 12.45 11.11
C VAL A 159 25.78 11.81 10.37
N TYR A 160 24.60 11.78 11.00
CA TYR A 160 23.40 11.24 10.37
C TYR A 160 22.85 12.19 9.31
N GLN A 161 22.39 11.62 8.21
CA GLN A 161 21.93 12.37 7.05
C GLN A 161 20.42 12.60 7.12
N GLU A 162 19.99 13.80 6.71
CA GLU A 162 18.57 14.09 6.53
C GLU A 162 17.97 13.20 5.44
N PRO A 163 16.69 12.79 5.58
CA PRO A 163 16.00 12.12 4.50
C PRO A 163 16.02 12.98 3.22
N GLY A 164 16.44 12.38 2.12
CA GLY A 164 16.69 13.11 0.87
C GLY A 164 16.09 12.38 -0.32
N LEU A 165 15.67 13.14 -1.34
CA LEU A 165 15.24 12.64 -2.64
C LEU A 165 16.18 13.20 -3.70
N GLU A 166 16.80 12.32 -4.48
CA GLU A 166 17.75 12.72 -5.51
C GLU A 166 17.43 12.02 -6.85
N PRO A 167 17.48 12.74 -7.99
CA PRO A 167 17.37 12.11 -9.29
C PRO A 167 18.64 11.31 -9.63
N VAL A 168 18.48 10.10 -10.16
CA VAL A 168 19.60 9.20 -10.49
C VAL A 168 20.42 9.70 -11.69
N ASP A 169 19.80 10.44 -12.60
CA ASP A 169 20.47 10.97 -13.80
C ASP A 169 21.42 12.14 -13.51
N GLY A 170 21.49 12.59 -12.25
CA GLY A 170 22.37 13.66 -11.81
C GLY A 170 22.02 15.02 -12.41
N ASN A 171 20.82 15.18 -12.99
CA ASN A 171 20.37 16.48 -13.49
C ASN A 171 19.93 17.37 -12.32
N THR A 172 20.94 17.97 -11.67
CA THR A 172 20.78 18.88 -10.52
C THR A 172 20.50 20.33 -10.95
N ASP A 173 20.29 20.58 -12.25
CA ASP A 173 20.34 21.94 -12.84
C ASP A 173 19.03 22.74 -12.70
N ILE A 174 18.06 22.20 -11.98
CA ILE A 174 16.75 22.81 -11.76
C ILE A 174 16.28 22.47 -10.35
N TRP A 175 16.11 23.50 -9.52
CA TRP A 175 15.38 23.55 -8.25
C TRP A 175 15.20 22.20 -7.55
N HIS A 176 16.09 21.92 -6.59
CA HIS A 176 16.13 20.76 -5.70
C HIS A 176 14.77 20.06 -5.58
N TRP A 177 14.67 18.83 -6.10
CA TRP A 177 13.54 17.93 -5.88
C TRP A 177 13.56 17.42 -4.44
N THR A 178 13.48 18.33 -3.47
CA THR A 178 13.24 17.94 -2.09
C THR A 178 11.81 17.42 -1.99
N PRO A 179 11.57 16.35 -1.21
CA PRO A 179 10.22 15.98 -0.88
C PRO A 179 9.51 17.18 -0.26
N THR A 180 8.22 17.35 -0.56
CA THR A 180 7.39 18.40 0.05
C THR A 180 7.40 18.26 1.57
N SER A 181 7.35 17.03 2.07
CA SER A 181 7.56 16.72 3.48
C SER A 181 8.02 15.27 3.66
N THR A 182 8.68 15.01 4.78
CA THR A 182 8.94 13.67 5.30
C THR A 182 8.38 13.60 6.71
N GLU A 183 7.68 12.51 7.01
CA GLU A 183 7.21 12.17 8.35
C GLU A 183 7.92 10.91 8.83
N LEU A 184 8.61 11.00 9.97
CA LEU A 184 9.21 9.87 10.66
C LEU A 184 8.23 9.42 11.75
N ARG A 185 7.52 8.31 11.52
CA ARG A 185 6.59 7.71 12.48
C ARG A 185 7.22 6.47 13.10
N ASP A 186 6.64 6.02 14.20
CA ASP A 186 7.12 4.85 14.95
C ASP A 186 7.17 3.59 14.07
N GLU A 187 6.16 3.39 13.21
CA GLU A 187 6.02 2.19 12.39
C GLU A 187 6.53 2.33 10.94
N LYS A 188 6.73 3.57 10.46
CA LYS A 188 7.09 3.83 9.06
C LYS A 188 7.66 5.23 8.83
N VAL A 189 8.40 5.37 7.74
CA VAL A 189 8.76 6.66 7.15
C VAL A 189 7.81 6.95 5.99
N VAL A 190 7.29 8.17 5.92
CA VAL A 190 6.40 8.62 4.84
C VAL A 190 7.00 9.83 4.14
N MET A 191 7.17 9.73 2.83
CA MET A 191 7.60 10.83 1.97
C MET A 191 6.42 11.32 1.14
N PHE A 192 6.30 12.65 1.04
CA PHE A 192 5.29 13.31 0.23
C PHE A 192 5.97 14.16 -0.86
N ALA A 193 5.51 14.04 -2.10
CA ALA A 193 5.90 14.91 -3.19
C ALA A 193 4.66 15.42 -3.94
N THR A 194 4.46 16.74 -3.92
CA THR A 194 3.31 17.37 -4.59
C THR A 194 3.35 17.17 -6.10
N ASP A 195 4.54 17.25 -6.68
CA ASP A 195 4.81 16.97 -8.09
C ASP A 195 6.17 16.26 -8.19
N LEU A 196 6.21 15.16 -8.92
CA LEU A 196 7.43 14.43 -9.25
C LEU A 196 7.42 14.13 -10.75
N PRO A 197 8.28 14.76 -11.57
CA PRO A 197 8.34 14.49 -13.00
C PRO A 197 8.67 13.04 -13.32
N ALA A 198 8.43 12.66 -14.57
CA ALA A 198 8.90 11.39 -15.08
C ALA A 198 10.43 11.29 -14.93
N GLY A 199 10.91 10.19 -14.37
CA GLY A 199 12.32 10.03 -14.02
C GLY A 199 12.58 8.85 -13.09
N THR A 200 13.83 8.71 -12.67
CA THR A 200 14.24 7.76 -11.63
C THR A 200 14.84 8.52 -10.47
N TYR A 201 14.36 8.23 -9.27
CA TYR A 201 14.74 8.92 -8.05
C TYR A 201 15.15 7.93 -6.97
N GLU A 202 16.09 8.34 -6.13
CA GLU A 202 16.47 7.63 -4.92
C GLU A 202 16.04 8.47 -3.71
N TYR A 203 15.16 7.89 -2.90
CA TYR A 203 14.80 8.43 -1.59
C TYR A 203 15.56 7.67 -0.51
N THR A 204 16.33 8.37 0.32
CA THR A 204 17.12 7.75 1.39
C THR A 204 16.69 8.26 2.76
N TYR A 205 16.76 7.39 3.75
CA TYR A 205 16.66 7.75 5.17
C TYR A 205 17.47 6.76 6.00
N GLN A 206 17.72 7.08 7.27
CA GLN A 206 18.48 6.23 8.17
C GLN A 206 17.62 5.68 9.30
N MET A 207 17.92 4.45 9.73
CA MET A 207 17.29 3.77 10.86
C MET A 207 18.35 3.08 11.71
N ARG A 208 18.04 2.81 12.98
CA ARG A 208 18.89 2.07 13.90
C ARG A 208 18.26 0.72 14.22
N ALA A 209 19.07 -0.33 14.27
CA ALA A 209 18.66 -1.62 14.82
C ALA A 209 18.66 -1.55 16.36
N SER A 210 17.50 -1.79 16.99
CA SER A 210 17.29 -1.55 18.42
C SER A 210 16.95 -2.81 19.22
N LEU A 211 16.21 -3.76 18.63
CA LEU A 211 15.75 -4.97 19.32
C LEU A 211 16.13 -6.24 18.53
N PRO A 212 16.77 -7.24 19.16
CA PRO A 212 17.12 -8.48 18.48
C PRO A 212 15.87 -9.32 18.18
N GLY A 213 15.88 -10.00 17.03
CA GLY A 213 14.78 -10.84 16.56
C GLY A 213 14.72 -10.98 15.04
N GLU A 214 13.82 -11.84 14.57
CA GLU A 214 13.49 -11.97 13.15
C GLU A 214 12.18 -11.24 12.85
N PHE A 215 12.22 -10.26 11.96
CA PHE A 215 11.09 -9.39 11.67
C PHE A 215 10.63 -9.53 10.22
N GLN A 216 9.32 -9.56 10.04
CA GLN A 216 8.68 -9.43 8.72
C GLN A 216 8.55 -7.95 8.40
N THR A 217 9.14 -7.51 7.29
CA THR A 217 9.10 -6.12 6.86
C THR A 217 8.11 -5.99 5.70
N LEU A 218 7.04 -5.24 5.93
CA LEU A 218 6.06 -4.92 4.90
C LEU A 218 6.75 -4.25 3.69
N PRO A 219 6.25 -4.47 2.46
CA PRO A 219 6.71 -3.71 1.30
C PRO A 219 6.63 -2.21 1.52
N ALA A 220 7.57 -1.48 0.93
CA ALA A 220 7.33 -0.06 0.68
C ALA A 220 6.25 0.08 -0.40
N VAL A 221 5.43 1.11 -0.32
CA VAL A 221 4.32 1.37 -1.26
C VAL A 221 4.38 2.83 -1.70
N ALA A 222 4.22 3.07 -3.00
CA ALA A 222 4.12 4.40 -3.59
C ALA A 222 2.78 4.51 -4.33
N TYR A 223 2.05 5.60 -4.16
CA TYR A 223 0.76 5.82 -4.83
C TYR A 223 0.43 7.32 -4.94
N GLN A 224 -0.39 7.68 -5.93
CA GLN A 224 -0.93 9.03 -6.02
C GLN A 224 -2.19 9.15 -5.14
N MET A 225 -2.26 10.20 -4.32
CA MET A 225 -3.36 10.41 -3.38
C MET A 225 -4.75 10.46 -4.06
N TYR A 226 -4.82 11.05 -5.25
CA TYR A 226 -6.08 11.27 -5.99
C TYR A 226 -6.28 10.32 -7.18
N PHE A 227 -5.30 9.44 -7.46
CA PHE A 227 -5.36 8.44 -8.52
C PHE A 227 -4.85 7.09 -7.96
N PRO A 228 -5.63 6.45 -7.07
CA PRO A 228 -5.20 5.24 -6.35
C PRO A 228 -4.94 4.04 -7.26
N GLU A 229 -5.40 4.08 -8.51
CA GLU A 229 -5.07 3.11 -9.54
C GLU A 229 -3.61 3.19 -10.02
N VAL A 230 -2.94 4.34 -9.81
CA VAL A 230 -1.52 4.55 -10.11
C VAL A 230 -0.69 4.34 -8.85
N TRP A 231 -0.06 3.18 -8.75
CA TRP A 231 0.71 2.79 -7.58
C TRP A 231 1.81 1.78 -7.91
N GLY A 232 2.67 1.52 -6.94
CA GLY A 232 3.71 0.52 -7.00
C GLY A 232 4.09 0.05 -5.61
N ARG A 233 4.64 -1.15 -5.49
CA ARG A 233 5.21 -1.64 -4.23
C ARG A 233 6.49 -2.42 -4.45
N SER A 234 7.37 -2.37 -3.46
CA SER A 234 8.54 -3.24 -3.40
C SER A 234 8.14 -4.69 -3.13
N ALA A 235 9.11 -5.60 -3.15
CA ALA A 235 8.93 -6.89 -2.50
C ALA A 235 8.87 -6.70 -0.97
N GLY A 236 8.17 -7.60 -0.29
CA GLY A 236 8.32 -7.74 1.16
C GLY A 236 9.64 -8.44 1.48
N ALA A 237 10.09 -8.32 2.73
CA ALA A 237 11.36 -8.89 3.15
C ALA A 237 11.27 -9.45 4.57
N GLN A 238 12.19 -10.34 4.91
CA GLN A 238 12.51 -10.68 6.29
C GLN A 238 13.82 -9.97 6.64
N PHE A 239 13.90 -9.40 7.84
CA PHE A 239 15.09 -8.72 8.34
C PHE A 239 15.44 -9.22 9.73
N THR A 240 16.70 -9.59 9.93
CA THR A 240 17.17 -10.17 11.20
C THR A 240 18.01 -9.16 11.96
N ILE A 241 17.72 -9.01 13.26
CA ILE A 241 18.56 -8.22 14.16
C ILE A 241 19.20 -9.17 15.17
N THR A 242 20.52 -9.24 15.17
CA THR A 242 21.31 -10.05 16.11
C THR A 242 21.63 -9.26 17.37
N GLU A 243 21.99 -9.96 18.43
CA GLU A 243 22.58 -9.35 19.63
C GLU A 243 23.87 -8.57 19.32
#